data_AF-A0A920HSL5-F1
#
_entry.id   AF-A0A920HSL5-F1
#
_cell.length_a   1.000
_cell.length_b   1.000
_cell.length_c   1.000
_cell.angle_alpha   90.00
_cell.angle_beta   90.00
_cell.angle_gamma   90.00
#
_symmetry.space_group_name_H-M   'P 1'
#
loop_
_entity.id
_entity.type
_entity.pdbx_description
1 polymer ?
#
loop_
_entity_poly.entity_id
_entity_poly.type
_entity_poly.pdbx_seq_one_letter_code
_entity_poly.pdbx_strand_id
1 'polypeptide(L)'
;MFFTRIPINWPYFSDKAPDLTRAAWSFPLVGFLVGFLSGGFGELLILINVPVFISCVTAITISVLLTGAFHEDGLADMADGFGAGGKPDKINKIMHDSRLGTYGTSALTLGLLIRLGLVISLVNLGYSLLIILSIGFASGKLAIIFMRNFNNNSSLAKIGSIIEIVSPKNMMLASLLWFVPALLYLPFFALLLGIIFIIIVVFYIGKLSNQKLGGITGDVLGATAFISELAFLFGLVIYLSGLI
;
A
#
# COMPACT_ATOMS: atom_id res chain seq x y z
N MET A 1 -15.08 5.89 0.01
CA MET A 1 -14.37 4.62 -0.25
C MET A 1 -12.90 4.87 -0.08
N PHE A 2 -12.26 4.31 0.96
CA PHE A 2 -10.86 4.65 1.28
C PHE A 2 -9.84 3.62 0.78
N PHE A 3 -10.29 2.40 0.44
CA PHE A 3 -9.35 1.31 0.13
C PHE A 3 -9.78 0.41 -1.03
N THR A 4 -11.08 0.36 -1.38
CA THR A 4 -11.62 -0.40 -2.50
C THR A 4 -12.76 0.36 -3.18
N ARG A 5 -13.06 0.00 -4.44
CA ARG A 5 -14.23 0.44 -5.21
C ARG A 5 -15.43 -0.52 -5.10
N ILE A 6 -15.39 -1.49 -4.19
CA ILE A 6 -16.50 -2.42 -3.96
C ILE A 6 -17.66 -1.63 -3.34
N PRO A 7 -18.82 -1.52 -4.01
CA PRO A 7 -19.94 -0.73 -3.52
C PRO A 7 -20.47 -1.32 -2.21
N ILE A 8 -20.45 -0.50 -1.15
CA ILE A 8 -21.07 -0.81 0.15
C ILE A 8 -22.13 0.25 0.40
N ASN A 9 -23.39 -0.18 0.52
CA ASN A 9 -24.50 0.71 0.83
C ASN A 9 -24.52 1.02 2.34
N TRP A 10 -23.65 1.93 2.77
CA TRP A 10 -23.48 2.29 4.18
C TRP A 10 -24.77 2.71 4.91
N PRO A 11 -25.73 3.44 4.28
CA PRO A 11 -27.03 3.76 4.89
C PRO A 11 -27.82 2.54 5.38
N TYR A 12 -27.52 1.33 4.92
CA TYR A 12 -28.10 0.10 5.47
C TYR A 12 -27.65 -0.19 6.91
N PHE A 13 -26.46 0.26 7.30
CA PHE A 13 -25.84 -0.02 8.60
C PHE A 13 -25.91 1.16 9.57
N SER A 14 -25.78 2.40 9.07
CA SER A 14 -25.81 3.60 9.92
C SER A 14 -26.08 4.88 9.12
N ASP A 15 -26.80 5.81 9.74
CA ASP A 15 -27.00 7.18 9.23
C ASP A 15 -25.79 8.10 9.47
N LYS A 16 -24.84 7.70 10.33
CA LYS A 16 -23.61 8.47 10.59
C LYS A 16 -22.52 8.09 9.59
N ALA A 17 -21.67 9.03 9.21
CA ALA A 17 -20.52 8.71 8.37
C ALA A 17 -19.62 7.62 9.01
N PRO A 18 -19.02 6.71 8.22
CA PRO A 18 -18.11 5.70 8.75
C PRO A 18 -16.90 6.33 9.48
N ASP A 19 -16.61 5.86 10.68
CA ASP A 19 -15.41 6.25 11.43
C ASP A 19 -14.24 5.33 11.08
N LEU A 20 -13.36 5.84 10.21
CA LEU A 20 -12.20 5.10 9.72
C LEU A 20 -11.13 4.89 10.80
N THR A 21 -11.01 5.81 11.76
CA THR A 21 -10.06 5.68 12.87
C THR A 21 -10.45 4.49 13.74
N ARG A 22 -11.74 4.37 14.06
CA ARG A 22 -12.26 3.24 14.81
C ARG A 22 -12.13 1.92 14.02
N ALA A 23 -12.27 1.97 12.70
CA ALA A 23 -12.15 0.80 11.82
C ALA A 23 -10.70 0.43 11.48
N ALA A 24 -9.69 1.21 11.89
CA ALA A 24 -8.30 1.03 11.48
C ALA A 24 -7.73 -0.37 11.75
N TRP A 25 -8.21 -1.07 12.80
CA TRP A 25 -7.82 -2.45 13.09
C TRP A 25 -8.09 -3.42 11.93
N SER A 26 -9.07 -3.11 11.07
CA SER A 26 -9.48 -3.94 9.93
C SER A 26 -8.75 -3.64 8.63
N PHE A 27 -7.88 -2.63 8.58
CA PHE A 27 -7.21 -2.22 7.33
C PHE A 27 -6.41 -3.35 6.69
N PRO A 28 -5.62 -4.17 7.43
CA PRO A 28 -4.94 -5.31 6.83
C PRO A 28 -5.91 -6.34 6.22
N LEU A 29 -7.10 -6.51 6.79
CA LEU A 29 -8.14 -7.40 6.24
C LEU A 29 -8.61 -6.94 4.85
N VAL A 30 -8.67 -5.63 4.62
CA VAL A 30 -8.97 -5.09 3.28
C VAL A 30 -7.83 -5.38 2.31
N GLY A 31 -6.57 -5.30 2.76
CA GLY A 31 -5.42 -5.70 1.94
C GLY A 31 -5.43 -7.19 1.60
N PHE A 32 -5.75 -8.05 2.57
CA PHE A 32 -5.94 -9.48 2.33
C PHE A 32 -7.07 -9.73 1.33
N LEU A 33 -8.20 -9.04 1.44
CA LEU A 33 -9.30 -9.18 0.49
C LEU A 33 -8.88 -8.80 -0.93
N VAL A 34 -8.19 -7.67 -1.11
CA VAL A 34 -7.71 -7.24 -2.43
C VAL A 34 -6.75 -8.27 -3.00
N GLY A 35 -5.74 -8.69 -2.23
CA GLY A 35 -4.73 -9.64 -2.69
C GLY A 35 -5.28 -11.06 -2.89
N PHE A 36 -6.28 -11.47 -2.12
CA PHE A 36 -6.95 -12.75 -2.28
C PHE A 36 -7.71 -12.81 -3.61
N LEU A 37 -8.51 -11.76 -3.91
CA LEU A 37 -9.27 -11.71 -5.16
C LEU A 37 -8.34 -11.56 -6.37
N SER A 38 -7.38 -10.63 -6.30
CA SER A 38 -6.50 -10.34 -7.42
C SER A 38 -5.47 -11.46 -7.66
N GLY A 39 -4.81 -11.90 -6.58
CA GLY A 39 -3.81 -12.96 -6.62
C GLY A 39 -4.43 -14.34 -6.82
N GLY A 40 -5.62 -14.60 -6.28
CA GLY A 40 -6.36 -15.83 -6.54
C GLY A 40 -6.74 -15.97 -8.01
N PHE A 41 -7.19 -14.90 -8.67
CA PHE A 41 -7.45 -14.94 -10.10
C PHE A 41 -6.16 -15.18 -10.91
N GLY A 42 -5.06 -14.49 -10.57
CA GLY A 42 -3.76 -14.74 -11.18
C GLY A 42 -3.25 -16.17 -10.97
N GLU A 43 -3.42 -16.72 -9.77
CA GLU A 43 -3.04 -18.10 -9.44
C GLU A 43 -3.83 -19.10 -10.28
N LEU A 44 -5.15 -18.88 -10.45
CA LEU A 44 -5.97 -19.72 -11.34
C LEU A 44 -5.45 -19.71 -12.78
N LEU A 45 -5.00 -18.56 -13.29
CA LEU A 45 -4.39 -18.47 -14.62
C LEU A 45 -3.10 -19.30 -14.71
N ILE A 46 -2.25 -19.25 -13.67
CA ILE A 46 -1.04 -20.09 -13.59
C ILE A 46 -1.41 -21.58 -13.61
N LEU A 47 -2.43 -21.98 -12.85
CA LEU A 47 -2.88 -23.39 -12.76
C LEU A 47 -3.42 -23.94 -14.09
N ILE A 48 -3.95 -23.09 -14.97
CA ILE A 48 -4.37 -23.47 -16.33
C ILE A 48 -3.27 -23.23 -17.38
N ASN A 49 -2.02 -23.09 -16.96
CA ASN A 49 -0.82 -22.92 -17.79
C ASN A 49 -0.72 -21.62 -18.59
N VAL A 50 -1.38 -20.53 -18.14
CA VAL A 50 -1.09 -19.19 -18.68
C VAL A 50 0.30 -18.75 -18.22
N PRO A 51 1.12 -18.12 -19.08
CA PRO A 51 2.46 -17.67 -18.70
C PRO A 51 2.47 -16.79 -17.45
N VAL A 52 3.40 -17.05 -16.52
CA VAL A 52 3.52 -16.35 -15.22
C VAL A 52 3.49 -14.83 -15.37
N PHE A 53 4.18 -14.29 -16.39
CA PHE A 53 4.17 -12.86 -16.68
C PHE A 53 2.74 -12.32 -16.91
N ILE A 54 1.96 -12.98 -17.77
CA ILE A 54 0.59 -12.57 -18.11
C ILE A 54 -0.33 -12.73 -16.89
N SER A 55 -0.18 -13.80 -16.12
CA SER A 55 -0.94 -14.04 -14.90
C SER A 55 -0.68 -12.97 -13.82
N CYS A 56 0.58 -12.60 -13.62
CA CYS A 56 0.98 -11.54 -12.68
C CYS A 56 0.49 -10.16 -13.13
N VAL A 57 0.62 -9.82 -14.42
CA VAL A 57 0.09 -8.56 -14.98
C VAL A 57 -1.43 -8.51 -14.76
N THR A 58 -2.14 -9.59 -15.07
CA THR A 58 -3.61 -9.65 -14.90
C THR A 58 -4.01 -9.48 -13.44
N ALA A 59 -3.31 -10.14 -12.51
CA ALA A 59 -3.55 -9.98 -11.07
C ALA A 59 -3.33 -8.52 -10.63
N ILE A 60 -2.26 -7.87 -11.06
CA ILE A 60 -1.99 -6.46 -10.75
C ILE A 60 -3.05 -5.55 -11.38
N THR A 61 -3.51 -5.82 -12.61
CA THR A 61 -4.62 -5.06 -13.22
C THR A 61 -5.89 -5.17 -12.38
N ILE A 62 -6.24 -6.37 -11.93
CA ILE A 62 -7.42 -6.60 -11.09
C ILE A 62 -7.30 -5.83 -9.77
N SER A 63 -6.13 -5.85 -9.11
CA SER A 63 -5.96 -5.10 -7.86
C SER A 63 -6.13 -3.60 -8.07
N VAL A 64 -5.59 -3.03 -9.16
CA VAL A 64 -5.77 -1.61 -9.53
C VAL A 64 -7.24 -1.28 -9.77
N LEU A 65 -8.00 -2.16 -10.44
CA LEU A 65 -9.44 -1.96 -10.66
C LEU A 65 -10.23 -2.05 -9.34
N LEU A 66 -9.90 -3.01 -8.48
CA LEU A 66 -10.53 -3.22 -7.18
C LEU A 66 -10.27 -2.07 -6.21
N THR A 67 -9.08 -1.47 -6.23
CA THR A 67 -8.72 -0.32 -5.38
C THR A 67 -9.13 1.00 -6.01
N GLY A 68 -9.32 1.03 -7.33
CA GLY A 68 -9.58 2.25 -8.07
C GLY A 68 -8.33 3.10 -8.29
N ALA A 69 -7.16 2.48 -8.35
CA ALA A 69 -5.85 3.12 -8.43
C ALA A 69 -5.55 4.12 -7.29
N PHE A 70 -6.20 4.00 -6.13
CA PHE A 70 -6.13 5.02 -5.07
C PHE A 70 -4.70 5.21 -4.51
N HIS A 71 -3.93 4.13 -4.37
CA HIS A 71 -2.57 4.19 -3.82
C HIS A 71 -1.55 4.58 -4.90
N GLU A 72 -1.82 4.14 -6.13
CA GLU A 72 -1.12 4.55 -7.34
C GLU A 72 -1.23 6.08 -7.56
N ASP A 73 -2.44 6.63 -7.46
CA ASP A 73 -2.72 8.07 -7.56
C ASP A 73 -1.92 8.85 -6.51
N GLY A 74 -1.98 8.41 -5.24
CA GLY A 74 -1.20 9.03 -4.17
C GLY A 74 0.31 8.98 -4.40
N LEU A 75 0.84 7.90 -5.00
CA LEU A 75 2.25 7.82 -5.42
C LEU A 75 2.58 8.87 -6.50
N ALA A 76 1.71 9.00 -7.51
CA ALA A 76 1.88 9.94 -8.60
C ALA A 76 1.88 11.40 -8.11
N ASP A 77 0.86 11.74 -7.32
CA ASP A 77 0.68 13.08 -6.75
C ASP A 77 1.85 13.44 -5.85
N MET A 78 2.24 12.54 -4.93
CA MET A 78 3.40 12.76 -4.06
C MET A 78 4.67 12.98 -4.89
N ALA A 79 4.90 12.19 -5.93
CA ALA A 79 6.08 12.33 -6.79
C ALA A 79 6.09 13.66 -7.54
N ASP A 80 4.98 14.08 -8.15
CA ASP A 80 4.86 15.35 -8.85
C ASP A 80 5.02 16.55 -7.91
N GLY A 81 4.34 16.53 -6.77
CA GLY A 81 4.47 17.57 -5.76
C GLY A 81 5.90 17.67 -5.22
N PHE A 82 6.46 16.56 -4.75
CA PHE A 82 7.76 16.57 -4.05
C PHE A 82 8.92 16.81 -5.01
N GLY A 83 8.82 16.30 -6.25
CA GLY A 83 9.78 16.48 -7.33
C GLY A 83 9.80 17.91 -7.86
N ALA A 84 8.64 18.55 -8.02
CA ALA A 84 8.57 19.95 -8.45
C ALA A 84 9.12 20.93 -7.41
N GLY A 85 8.98 20.61 -6.12
CA GLY A 85 9.51 21.38 -5.00
C GLY A 85 8.97 22.82 -4.87
N GLY A 86 9.57 23.58 -3.96
CA GLY A 86 9.15 24.93 -3.60
C GLY A 86 8.45 24.99 -2.25
N LYS A 87 7.63 26.04 -2.05
CA LYS A 87 6.88 26.25 -0.80
C LYS A 87 5.76 25.20 -0.65
N PRO A 88 5.36 24.85 0.59
CA PRO A 88 4.31 23.85 0.85
C PRO A 88 3.02 24.05 0.04
N ASP A 89 2.53 25.29 -0.08
CA ASP A 89 1.29 25.58 -0.85
C ASP A 89 1.41 25.25 -2.34
N LYS A 90 2.59 25.49 -2.92
CA LYS A 90 2.86 25.15 -4.33
C LYS A 90 2.88 23.64 -4.52
N ILE A 91 3.57 22.92 -3.63
CA ILE A 91 3.63 21.46 -3.63
C ILE A 91 2.21 20.89 -3.53
N ASN A 92 1.43 21.34 -2.55
CA ASN A 92 0.06 20.89 -2.34
C ASN A 92 -0.84 21.22 -3.53
N LYS A 93 -0.65 22.37 -4.19
CA LYS A 93 -1.40 22.71 -5.41
C LYS A 93 -1.09 21.74 -6.56
N ILE A 94 0.18 21.34 -6.72
CA ILE A 94 0.59 20.38 -7.75
C ILE A 94 0.02 18.99 -7.47
N MET A 95 0.06 18.54 -6.21
CA MET A 95 -0.52 17.26 -5.79
C MET A 95 -2.03 17.16 -6.02
N HIS A 96 -2.72 18.29 -6.24
CA HIS A 96 -4.15 18.34 -6.50
C HIS A 96 -4.48 18.75 -7.93
N ASP A 97 -3.48 18.86 -8.80
CA ASP A 97 -3.67 19.01 -10.23
C ASP A 97 -4.00 17.64 -10.83
N SER A 98 -5.11 17.52 -11.55
CA SER A 98 -5.53 16.22 -12.11
C SER A 98 -4.66 15.74 -13.28
N ARG A 99 -3.71 16.56 -13.74
CA ARG A 99 -2.78 16.20 -14.82
C ARG A 99 -1.54 15.56 -14.23
N LEU A 100 -1.17 14.40 -14.77
CA LEU A 100 0.10 13.76 -14.46
C LEU A 100 1.28 14.58 -14.99
N GLY A 101 2.24 14.84 -14.12
CA GLY A 101 3.56 15.35 -14.48
C GLY A 101 4.57 14.24 -14.76
N THR A 102 5.79 14.63 -15.13
CA THR A 102 6.87 13.69 -15.47
C THR A 102 7.29 12.86 -14.26
N TYR A 103 7.28 13.42 -13.06
CA TYR A 103 7.67 12.71 -11.85
C TYR A 103 6.61 11.66 -11.48
N GLY A 104 5.33 12.01 -11.50
CA GLY A 104 4.22 11.11 -11.26
C GLY A 104 4.18 9.98 -12.29
N THR A 105 4.31 10.31 -13.57
CA THR A 105 4.39 9.31 -14.66
C THR A 105 5.56 8.35 -14.47
N SER A 106 6.74 8.88 -14.12
CA SER A 106 7.93 8.07 -13.88
C SER A 106 7.77 7.18 -12.64
N ALA A 107 7.24 7.72 -11.54
CA ALA A 107 7.01 6.99 -10.31
C ALA A 107 6.00 5.84 -10.49
N LEU A 108 4.88 6.10 -11.19
CA LEU A 108 3.89 5.07 -11.52
C LEU A 108 4.49 3.97 -12.39
N THR A 109 5.19 4.34 -13.46
CA THR A 109 5.77 3.40 -14.41
C THR A 109 6.80 2.50 -13.71
N LEU A 110 7.76 3.10 -13.02
CA LEU A 110 8.80 2.35 -12.31
C LEU A 110 8.21 1.55 -11.14
N GLY A 111 7.27 2.11 -10.38
CA GLY A 111 6.63 1.45 -9.26
C GLY A 111 5.87 0.19 -9.67
N LEU A 112 5.08 0.26 -10.75
CA LEU A 112 4.35 -0.90 -11.27
C LEU A 112 5.30 -1.95 -11.87
N LEU A 113 6.37 -1.53 -12.55
CA LEU A 113 7.40 -2.46 -13.04
C LEU A 113 8.13 -3.18 -11.91
N ILE A 114 8.47 -2.46 -10.83
CA ILE A 114 9.06 -3.05 -9.63
C ILE A 114 8.09 -4.03 -8.99
N ARG A 115 6.80 -3.66 -8.81
CA ARG A 115 5.77 -4.57 -8.30
C ARG A 115 5.72 -5.87 -9.11
N LEU A 116 5.64 -5.74 -10.44
CA LEU A 116 5.60 -6.88 -11.34
C LEU A 116 6.85 -7.76 -11.22
N GLY A 117 8.04 -7.16 -11.22
CA GLY A 117 9.30 -7.89 -11.07
C GLY A 117 9.42 -8.64 -9.74
N LEU A 118 9.01 -8.01 -8.64
CA LEU A 118 9.02 -8.63 -7.31
C LEU A 118 8.05 -9.81 -7.22
N VAL A 119 6.83 -9.63 -7.73
CA VAL A 119 5.79 -10.66 -7.71
C VAL A 119 6.21 -11.85 -8.57
N ILE A 120 6.69 -11.61 -9.81
CA ILE A 120 7.20 -12.68 -10.68
C ILE A 120 8.37 -13.42 -10.02
N SER A 121 9.28 -12.69 -9.37
CA SER A 121 10.44 -13.31 -8.69
C SER A 121 9.99 -14.27 -7.59
N LEU A 122 9.02 -13.86 -6.75
CA LEU A 122 8.50 -14.71 -5.69
C LEU A 122 7.72 -15.92 -6.24
N VAL A 123 6.95 -15.74 -7.32
CA VAL A 123 6.28 -16.87 -8.00
C VAL A 123 7.30 -17.87 -8.54
N ASN A 124 8.38 -17.40 -9.16
CA ASN A 124 9.45 -18.26 -9.67
C ASN A 124 10.24 -18.97 -8.55
N LEU A 125 10.25 -18.43 -7.33
CA LEU A 125 10.76 -19.09 -6.13
C LEU A 125 9.79 -20.13 -5.55
N GLY A 126 8.62 -20.34 -6.17
CA GLY A 126 7.64 -21.35 -5.80
C GLY A 126 6.55 -20.87 -4.83
N TYR A 127 6.46 -19.55 -4.57
CA TYR A 127 5.42 -19.00 -3.72
C TYR A 127 4.13 -18.71 -4.51
N SER A 128 2.98 -19.03 -3.91
CA SER A 128 1.67 -18.77 -4.51
C SER A 128 1.41 -17.28 -4.72
N LEU A 129 0.94 -16.91 -5.91
CA LEU A 129 0.61 -15.52 -6.27
C LEU A 129 -0.51 -14.95 -5.38
N LEU A 130 -1.47 -15.80 -4.99
CA LEU A 130 -2.50 -15.46 -4.02
C LEU A 130 -1.88 -14.99 -2.70
N ILE A 131 -0.96 -15.78 -2.15
CA ILE A 131 -0.31 -15.49 -0.86
C ILE A 131 0.56 -14.23 -0.95
N ILE A 132 1.36 -14.11 -2.01
CA ILE A 132 2.25 -12.96 -2.25
C ILE A 132 1.45 -11.66 -2.23
N LEU A 133 0.39 -11.56 -3.04
CA LEU A 133 -0.41 -10.33 -3.12
C LEU A 133 -1.23 -10.10 -1.85
N SER A 134 -1.78 -11.16 -1.25
CA SER A 134 -2.56 -11.06 -0.01
C SER A 134 -1.76 -10.44 1.13
N ILE A 135 -0.55 -10.95 1.39
CA ILE A 135 0.31 -10.45 2.47
C ILE A 135 0.91 -9.08 2.10
N GLY A 136 1.29 -8.88 0.83
CA GLY A 136 1.83 -7.62 0.32
C GLY A 136 0.85 -6.45 0.44
N PHE A 137 -0.36 -6.57 -0.08
CA PHE A 137 -1.35 -5.50 0.04
C PHE A 137 -1.74 -5.25 1.51
N ALA A 138 -1.85 -6.29 2.32
CA ALA A 138 -2.13 -6.15 3.75
C ALA A 138 -1.01 -5.43 4.51
N SER A 139 0.26 -5.61 4.12
CA SER A 139 1.39 -4.89 4.72
C SER A 139 1.36 -3.39 4.38
N GLY A 140 1.01 -3.04 3.15
CA GLY A 140 0.79 -1.64 2.74
C GLY A 140 -0.35 -0.97 3.53
N LYS A 141 -1.46 -1.68 3.77
CA LYS A 141 -2.57 -1.16 4.60
C LYS A 141 -2.18 -0.99 6.06
N LEU A 142 -1.36 -1.90 6.58
CA LEU A 142 -0.80 -1.78 7.93
C LEU A 142 0.13 -0.57 8.05
N ALA A 143 0.95 -0.30 7.02
CA ALA A 143 1.87 0.83 7.01
C ALA A 143 1.16 2.20 7.15
N ILE A 144 -0.06 2.34 6.61
CA ILE A 144 -0.89 3.55 6.78
C ILE A 144 -1.15 3.87 8.26
N ILE A 145 -1.43 2.84 9.06
CA ILE A 145 -1.71 2.99 10.50
C ILE A 145 -0.45 3.52 11.20
N PHE A 146 0.70 2.91 10.95
CA PHE A 146 1.96 3.34 11.55
C PHE A 146 2.38 4.73 11.08
N MET A 147 2.25 5.02 9.79
CA MET A 147 2.51 6.34 9.22
C MET A 147 1.70 7.42 9.92
N ARG A 148 0.40 7.15 10.14
CA ARG A 148 -0.48 8.08 10.85
C ARG A 148 -0.10 8.29 12.32
N ASN A 149 0.28 7.22 13.00
CA ASN A 149 0.60 7.26 14.43
C ASN A 149 1.98 7.87 14.74
N PHE A 150 2.91 7.84 13.79
CA PHE A 150 4.25 8.41 13.95
C PHE A 150 4.42 9.81 13.35
N ASN A 151 3.43 10.32 12.61
CA ASN A 151 3.52 11.64 11.96
C ASN A 151 2.24 12.45 12.13
N ASN A 152 2.39 13.77 12.31
CA ASN A 152 1.27 14.70 12.37
C ASN A 152 0.70 14.95 10.97
N ASN A 153 -0.59 15.30 10.93
CA ASN A 153 -1.24 15.71 9.69
C ASN A 153 -0.76 17.09 9.26
N SER A 154 -0.58 17.28 7.96
CA SER A 154 -0.35 18.62 7.41
C SER A 154 -1.62 19.47 7.57
N SER A 155 -1.46 20.77 7.82
CA SER A 155 -2.57 21.73 7.77
C SER A 155 -3.19 21.85 6.38
N LEU A 156 -2.51 21.36 5.33
CA LEU A 156 -2.97 21.36 3.94
C LEU A 156 -3.81 20.13 3.58
N ALA A 157 -3.94 19.17 4.50
CA ALA A 157 -4.67 17.93 4.25
C ALA A 157 -6.19 18.13 4.33
N LYS A 158 -6.95 17.42 3.48
CA LYS A 158 -8.41 17.53 3.45
C LYS A 158 -9.04 16.87 4.67
N ILE A 159 -10.03 17.53 5.28
CA ILE A 159 -10.70 17.15 6.54
C ILE A 159 -11.32 15.73 6.49
N GLY A 160 -11.62 15.20 5.30
CA GLY A 160 -12.20 13.87 5.11
C GLY A 160 -11.27 12.80 4.55
N SER A 161 -9.97 13.08 4.34
CA SER A 161 -9.00 12.16 3.73
C SER A 161 -8.05 11.51 4.74
N ILE A 162 -8.31 11.67 6.04
CA ILE A 162 -7.33 11.34 7.08
C ILE A 162 -7.97 10.55 8.21
N ILE A 163 -7.29 9.49 8.64
CA ILE A 163 -7.57 8.81 9.90
C ILE A 163 -6.93 9.58 11.05
N GLU A 164 -7.55 9.59 12.22
CA GLU A 164 -6.93 10.15 13.44
C GLU A 164 -5.91 9.16 14.04
N ILE A 165 -5.32 9.52 15.19
CA ILE A 165 -4.37 8.66 15.90
C ILE A 165 -5.09 7.35 16.28
N VAL A 166 -4.55 6.22 15.84
CA VAL A 166 -5.12 4.91 16.13
C VAL A 166 -4.67 4.46 17.52
N SER A 167 -5.58 3.89 18.31
CA SER A 167 -5.24 3.43 19.66
C SER A 167 -4.19 2.29 19.64
N PRO A 168 -3.33 2.17 20.66
CA PRO A 168 -2.35 1.08 20.74
C PRO A 168 -2.99 -0.31 20.63
N LYS A 169 -4.19 -0.49 21.20
CA LYS A 169 -4.97 -1.72 21.10
C LYS A 169 -5.33 -2.06 19.64
N ASN A 170 -5.80 -1.07 18.87
CA ASN A 170 -6.15 -1.27 17.47
C ASN A 170 -4.91 -1.48 16.60
N MET A 171 -3.79 -0.81 16.89
CA MET A 171 -2.51 -1.05 16.21
C MET A 171 -2.01 -2.48 16.45
N MET A 172 -2.06 -2.94 17.71
CA MET A 172 -1.67 -4.31 18.08
C MET A 172 -2.56 -5.33 17.38
N LEU A 173 -3.88 -5.12 17.38
CA LEU A 173 -4.82 -6.00 16.69
C LEU A 173 -4.56 -6.05 15.18
N ALA A 174 -4.39 -4.90 14.52
CA ALA A 174 -4.05 -4.85 13.10
C ALA A 174 -2.74 -5.61 12.79
N SER A 175 -1.72 -5.41 13.63
CA SER A 175 -0.43 -6.05 13.47
C SER A 175 -0.53 -7.57 13.64
N LEU A 176 -1.30 -8.07 14.61
CA LEU A 176 -1.54 -9.50 14.80
C LEU A 176 -2.34 -10.11 13.65
N LEU A 177 -3.38 -9.41 13.18
CA LEU A 177 -4.20 -9.85 12.04
C LEU A 177 -3.38 -9.96 10.75
N TRP A 178 -2.34 -9.14 10.59
CA TRP A 178 -1.41 -9.25 9.48
C TRP A 178 -0.33 -10.32 9.70
N PHE A 179 0.32 -10.30 10.85
CA PHE A 179 1.52 -11.10 11.10
C PHE A 179 1.23 -12.60 11.25
N VAL A 180 0.14 -12.97 11.94
CA VAL A 180 -0.17 -14.39 12.20
C VAL A 180 -0.43 -15.16 10.90
N PRO A 181 -1.28 -14.70 9.96
CA PRO A 181 -1.42 -15.37 8.67
C PRO A 181 -0.12 -15.38 7.87
N ALA A 182 0.66 -14.30 7.90
CA ALA A 182 1.91 -14.23 7.16
C ALA A 182 2.94 -15.28 7.64
N LEU A 183 3.01 -15.52 8.94
CA LEU A 183 3.92 -16.50 9.55
C LEU A 183 3.61 -17.96 9.17
N LEU A 184 2.38 -18.25 8.75
CA LEU A 184 1.99 -19.59 8.28
C LEU A 184 2.58 -19.94 6.91
N TYR A 185 2.89 -18.93 6.09
CA TYR A 185 3.31 -19.13 4.69
C TYR A 185 4.72 -18.63 4.39
N LEU A 186 5.28 -17.76 5.22
CA LEU A 186 6.59 -17.14 5.00
C LEU A 186 7.53 -17.37 6.20
N PRO A 187 8.83 -17.61 5.95
CA PRO A 187 9.82 -17.73 7.03
C PRO A 187 9.87 -16.48 7.91
N PHE A 188 10.05 -16.66 9.21
CA PHE A 188 10.11 -15.56 10.19
C PHE A 188 11.14 -14.48 9.82
N PHE A 189 12.35 -14.87 9.39
CA PHE A 189 13.40 -13.92 9.04
C PHE A 189 13.12 -13.18 7.73
N ALA A 190 12.42 -13.80 6.78
CA ALA A 190 11.94 -13.11 5.57
C ALA A 190 10.96 -12.00 5.95
N LEU A 191 9.99 -12.31 6.82
CA LEU A 191 9.03 -11.34 7.35
C LEU A 191 9.74 -10.21 8.10
N LEU A 192 10.71 -10.53 8.94
CA LEU A 192 11.48 -9.54 9.70
C LEU A 192 12.20 -8.56 8.77
N LEU A 193 12.85 -9.05 7.71
CA LEU A 193 13.54 -8.19 6.74
C LEU A 193 12.54 -7.29 5.99
N GLY A 194 11.39 -7.83 5.57
CA GLY A 194 10.32 -7.05 4.97
C GLY A 194 9.78 -5.96 5.90
N ILE A 195 9.58 -6.27 7.20
CA ILE A 195 9.14 -5.31 8.22
C ILE A 195 10.17 -4.19 8.41
N ILE A 196 11.47 -4.52 8.45
CA ILE A 196 12.54 -3.52 8.55
C ILE A 196 12.46 -2.53 7.38
N PHE A 197 12.23 -3.00 6.15
CA PHE A 197 12.07 -2.11 5.01
C PHE A 197 10.78 -1.27 5.07
N ILE A 198 9.66 -1.81 5.55
CA ILE A 198 8.45 -1.00 5.81
C ILE A 198 8.76 0.13 6.81
N ILE A 199 9.45 -0.19 7.91
CA ILE A 199 9.82 0.79 8.94
C ILE A 199 10.66 1.91 8.32
N ILE A 200 11.67 1.57 7.51
CA ILE A 200 12.51 2.54 6.80
C ILE A 200 11.65 3.45 5.92
N VAL A 201 10.71 2.89 5.15
CA VAL A 201 9.79 3.65 4.29
C VAL A 201 8.95 4.63 5.11
N VAL A 202 8.30 4.16 6.18
CA VAL A 202 7.42 4.98 7.03
C VAL A 202 8.18 6.16 7.62
N PHE A 203 9.38 5.94 8.17
CA PHE A 203 10.16 7.04 8.75
C PHE A 203 10.76 7.97 7.69
N TYR A 204 11.22 7.44 6.55
CA TYR A 204 11.81 8.24 5.48
C TYR A 204 10.76 9.12 4.80
N ILE A 205 9.63 8.55 4.37
CA ILE A 205 8.54 9.31 3.76
C ILE A 205 7.93 10.27 4.78
N GLY A 206 7.77 9.86 6.04
CA GLY A 206 7.29 10.73 7.12
C GLY A 206 8.17 11.96 7.31
N LYS A 207 9.50 11.77 7.37
CA LYS A 207 10.46 12.88 7.43
C LYS A 207 10.36 13.79 6.20
N LEU A 208 10.31 13.23 4.99
CA LEU A 208 10.18 14.01 3.76
C LEU A 208 8.89 14.83 3.74
N SER A 209 7.76 14.21 4.11
CA SER A 209 6.46 14.87 4.16
C SER A 209 6.43 16.00 5.17
N ASN A 210 7.02 15.79 6.36
CA ASN A 210 7.18 16.85 7.35
C ASN A 210 8.01 18.03 6.81
N GLN A 211 9.09 17.77 6.08
CA GLN A 211 9.92 18.82 5.49
C GLN A 211 9.24 19.57 4.35
N LYS A 212 8.42 18.88 3.54
CA LYS A 212 7.81 19.42 2.32
C LYS A 212 6.45 20.08 2.56
N LEU A 213 5.65 19.51 3.47
CA LEU A 213 4.24 19.86 3.70
C LEU A 213 3.93 20.19 5.17
N GLY A 214 4.89 20.04 6.09
CA GLY A 214 4.65 20.22 7.52
C GLY A 214 3.83 19.09 8.16
N GLY A 215 3.69 17.95 7.49
CA GLY A 215 2.92 16.80 7.97
C GLY A 215 2.52 15.88 6.82
N ILE A 216 1.65 14.91 7.09
CA ILE A 216 1.14 13.95 6.10
C ILE A 216 -0.21 14.38 5.52
N THR A 217 -0.47 14.00 4.26
CA THR A 217 -1.76 14.15 3.56
C THR A 217 -2.32 12.78 3.17
N GLY A 218 -3.53 12.73 2.60
CA GLY A 218 -4.12 11.49 2.07
C GLY A 218 -3.25 10.83 1.00
N ASP A 219 -2.69 11.62 0.09
CA ASP A 219 -1.86 11.13 -1.02
C ASP A 219 -0.54 10.55 -0.51
N VAL A 220 0.05 11.18 0.52
CA VAL A 220 1.25 10.65 1.20
C VAL A 220 0.94 9.31 1.89
N LEU A 221 -0.25 9.15 2.47
CA LEU A 221 -0.68 7.85 3.02
C LEU A 221 -0.83 6.80 1.92
N GLY A 222 -1.41 7.16 0.77
CA GLY A 222 -1.53 6.30 -0.40
C GLY A 222 -0.16 5.87 -0.95
N ALA A 223 0.74 6.83 -1.15
CA ALA A 223 2.12 6.58 -1.57
C ALA A 223 2.87 5.68 -0.57
N THR A 224 2.68 5.91 0.74
CA THR A 224 3.27 5.08 1.79
C THR A 224 2.79 3.64 1.69
N ALA A 225 1.49 3.43 1.48
CA ALA A 225 0.95 2.09 1.34
C ALA A 225 1.56 1.34 0.14
N PHE A 226 1.65 2.02 -1.01
CA PHE A 226 2.23 1.46 -2.23
C PHE A 226 3.72 1.14 -2.05
N ILE A 227 4.51 2.10 -1.55
CA ILE A 227 5.96 1.94 -1.40
C ILE A 227 6.28 0.91 -0.31
N SER A 228 5.53 0.87 0.79
CA SER A 228 5.71 -0.15 1.84
C SER A 228 5.39 -1.56 1.35
N GLU A 229 4.39 -1.74 0.48
CA GLU A 229 4.13 -3.02 -0.19
C GLU A 229 5.37 -3.45 -1.01
N LEU A 230 5.90 -2.56 -1.86
CA LEU A 230 7.10 -2.88 -2.65
C LEU A 230 8.31 -3.21 -1.77
N ALA A 231 8.54 -2.40 -0.74
CA ALA A 231 9.66 -2.54 0.18
C ALA A 231 9.58 -3.86 0.96
N PHE A 232 8.38 -4.26 1.38
CA PHE A 232 8.12 -5.55 2.00
C PHE A 232 8.44 -6.71 1.05
N LEU A 233 7.87 -6.69 -0.15
CA LEU A 233 8.10 -7.74 -1.15
C LEU A 233 9.58 -7.82 -1.56
N PHE A 234 10.28 -6.68 -1.63
CA PHE A 234 11.71 -6.64 -1.88
C PHE A 234 12.52 -7.31 -0.77
N GLY A 235 12.16 -7.09 0.50
CA GLY A 235 12.76 -7.82 1.63
C GLY A 235 12.55 -9.33 1.54
N LEU A 236 11.35 -9.76 1.14
CA LEU A 236 11.10 -11.18 0.89
C LEU A 236 11.98 -11.72 -0.23
N VAL A 237 12.06 -11.03 -1.37
CA VAL A 237 12.90 -11.45 -2.50
C VAL A 237 14.37 -11.57 -2.09
N ILE A 238 14.93 -10.58 -1.38
CA ILE A 238 16.33 -10.62 -0.94
C ILE A 238 16.60 -11.87 -0.10
N TYR A 239 15.77 -12.12 0.91
CA TYR A 239 15.98 -13.26 1.81
C TYR A 239 15.75 -14.60 1.09
N LEU A 240 14.66 -14.72 0.32
CA LEU A 240 14.24 -15.99 -0.28
C LEU A 240 15.03 -16.38 -1.52
N SER A 241 15.68 -15.42 -2.19
CA SER A 241 16.62 -15.72 -3.28
C SER A 241 18.01 -16.12 -2.79
N GLY A 242 18.26 -16.11 -1.47
CA GLY A 242 19.55 -16.43 -0.89
C GLY A 242 20.62 -15.37 -1.12
N LEU A 243 20.22 -14.11 -1.34
CA LEU A 243 21.16 -13.00 -1.44
C LEU A 243 21.80 -12.65 -0.08
N ILE A 244 21.17 -13.08 1.03
CA ILE A 244 21.64 -12.91 2.42
C ILE A 244 21.22 -14.14 3.23
#